data_AF-A0A8I0FUQ9-F1
#
_entry.id   AF-A0A8I0FUQ9-F1
#
_cell.length_a   1.000
_cell.length_b   1.000
_cell.length_c   1.000
_cell.angle_alpha   90.00
_cell.angle_beta   90.00
_cell.angle_gamma   90.00
#
_symmetry.space_group_name_H-M   'P 1'
#
loop_
_entity.id
_entity.type
_entity.pdbx_description
1 polymer ?
#
loop_
_entity_poly.entity_id
_entity_poly.type
_entity_poly.pdbx_seq_one_letter_code
_entity_poly.pdbx_strand_id
1 'polypeptide(L)'
;MRPTASILHLDLDAFFASVEQRDKPSLRGKPVIVGGIGQRGVVSTASYEARKFGVRSAMSMAEARSRCPHAAFLSGRFDAYRAASRIVMDRLRALSPAVEPLSLDEAFVDLAAGEDFDPDRLPELVDELRSDVTRLTDGLTASVGVASSKLMAKIASEIEKPDGSFIVAPGTERSLLEPMPIGVIAGVGPATEARLRHIGVTTVGDVWRHSEAELVDLLGSASGASLHRLSRGMDDRAVSSHRENKSVSTEDTFETDIVDRAELGLICDSLARKTAERLRRAQLSGRTVTLKVRYHDFTTHTRSLTLPGPTDQTRLIVQTARRLLDATDTGGGLRLLGVGISGLADWVQDDLFAEDTADDEPVLPEPVEEVPAVPEPRRDWSPGMDVHHVEHGDGWVWGRGMGLVTVRFETRHTPVGPVRTLRADDPDLVPGHAGTVSQPAGTVGE
;
A
#
# COMPACT_ATOMS: atom_id res chain seq x y z
N MET A 1 -2.30 19.27 24.69
CA MET A 1 -3.34 18.27 24.40
C MET A 1 -4.66 19.00 24.28
N ARG A 2 -5.57 18.53 23.41
CA ARG A 2 -6.88 19.16 23.24
C ARG A 2 -7.76 18.91 24.48
N PRO A 3 -8.65 19.85 24.84
CA PRO A 3 -9.58 19.66 25.95
C PRO A 3 -10.70 18.67 25.62
N THR A 4 -10.89 18.32 24.34
CA THR A 4 -11.92 17.40 23.85
C THR A 4 -11.30 16.28 23.00
N ALA A 5 -11.92 15.10 23.05
CA ALA A 5 -11.60 14.00 22.14
C ALA A 5 -12.24 14.29 20.78
N SER A 6 -11.46 14.81 19.84
CA SER A 6 -11.93 15.27 18.53
C SER A 6 -11.14 14.67 17.38
N ILE A 7 -9.99 14.04 17.65
CA ILE A 7 -9.20 13.37 16.62
C ILE A 7 -9.66 11.94 16.52
N LEU A 8 -10.23 11.59 15.37
CA LEU A 8 -10.65 10.24 15.03
C LEU A 8 -9.59 9.58 14.14
N HIS A 9 -9.32 8.30 14.38
CA HIS A 9 -8.59 7.42 13.48
C HIS A 9 -9.51 6.27 13.10
N LEU A 10 -9.71 6.06 11.81
CA LEU A 10 -10.42 4.89 11.28
C LEU A 10 -9.41 4.00 10.56
N ASP A 11 -9.54 2.69 10.75
CA ASP A 11 -8.71 1.66 10.11
C ASP A 11 -9.60 0.49 9.67
N LEU A 12 -9.60 0.17 8.36
CA LEU A 12 -10.39 -0.96 7.83
C LEU A 12 -9.78 -2.30 8.21
N ASP A 13 -10.63 -3.15 8.76
CA ASP A 13 -10.25 -4.44 9.32
C ASP A 13 -9.70 -5.41 8.28
N ALA A 14 -8.44 -5.82 8.45
CA ALA A 14 -7.75 -6.76 7.55
C ALA A 14 -8.02 -6.47 6.06
N PHE A 15 -7.98 -5.18 5.70
CA PHE A 15 -8.67 -4.62 4.53
C PHE A 15 -8.64 -5.45 3.25
N PHE A 16 -7.46 -5.75 2.71
CA PHE A 16 -7.39 -6.50 1.43
C PHE A 16 -8.00 -7.89 1.55
N ALA A 17 -7.73 -8.61 2.65
CA ALA A 17 -8.30 -9.93 2.85
C ALA A 17 -9.83 -9.87 3.03
N SER A 18 -10.34 -8.87 3.75
CA SER A 18 -11.78 -8.64 3.93
C SER A 18 -12.48 -8.31 2.61
N VAL A 19 -11.86 -7.53 1.72
CA VAL A 19 -12.37 -7.29 0.35
C VAL A 19 -12.44 -8.59 -0.43
N GLU A 20 -11.40 -9.44 -0.36
CA GLU A 20 -11.43 -10.74 -1.04
C GLU A 20 -12.50 -11.68 -0.47
N GLN A 21 -12.68 -11.73 0.85
CA GLN A 21 -13.73 -12.54 1.49
C GLN A 21 -15.14 -12.03 1.18
N ARG A 22 -15.33 -10.71 1.11
CA ARG A 22 -16.61 -10.10 0.70
C ARG A 22 -16.95 -10.50 -0.73
N ASP A 23 -15.99 -10.35 -1.64
CA ASP A 23 -16.19 -10.50 -3.08
C ASP A 23 -16.22 -11.96 -3.55
N LYS A 24 -15.64 -12.87 -2.78
CA LYS A 24 -15.52 -14.31 -3.10
C LYS A 24 -16.22 -15.12 -2.00
N PRO A 25 -17.53 -15.41 -2.13
CA PRO A 25 -18.32 -16.07 -1.10
C PRO A 25 -17.71 -17.36 -0.53
N SER A 26 -16.98 -18.12 -1.35
CA SER A 26 -16.30 -19.35 -0.91
C SER A 26 -15.16 -19.12 0.10
N LEU A 27 -14.65 -17.88 0.21
CA LEU A 27 -13.57 -17.49 1.12
C LEU A 27 -14.08 -16.92 2.45
N ARG A 28 -15.39 -16.67 2.61
CA ARG A 28 -15.95 -16.12 3.85
C ARG A 28 -15.65 -17.04 5.03
N GLY A 29 -15.06 -16.48 6.10
CA GLY A 29 -14.66 -17.24 7.28
C GLY A 29 -13.49 -18.21 7.06
N LYS A 30 -12.76 -18.10 5.93
CA LYS A 30 -11.57 -18.91 5.63
C LYS A 30 -10.30 -18.08 5.77
N PRO A 31 -9.15 -18.70 6.12
CA PRO A 31 -7.86 -18.01 6.09
C PRO A 31 -7.54 -17.49 4.69
N VAL A 32 -7.41 -16.18 4.56
CA VAL A 32 -7.02 -15.50 3.31
C VAL A 32 -5.76 -14.69 3.55
N ILE A 33 -4.81 -14.82 2.62
CA ILE A 33 -3.52 -14.12 2.65
C ILE A 33 -3.34 -13.44 1.29
N VAL A 34 -3.25 -12.11 1.29
CA VAL A 34 -3.02 -11.30 0.11
C VAL A 34 -1.57 -10.82 0.10
N GLY A 35 -0.88 -10.94 -1.04
CA GLY A 35 0.48 -10.43 -1.18
C GLY A 35 1.18 -10.90 -2.45
N GLY A 36 2.51 -10.77 -2.45
CA GLY A 36 3.34 -11.35 -3.51
C GLY A 36 3.34 -12.88 -3.39
N ILE A 37 2.75 -13.59 -4.34
CA ILE A 37 2.60 -15.06 -4.28
C ILE A 37 3.86 -15.84 -4.66
N GLY A 38 4.84 -15.18 -5.30
CA GLY A 38 6.13 -15.77 -5.70
C GLY A 38 7.08 -16.02 -4.53
N GLN A 39 8.23 -16.64 -4.81
CA GLN A 39 9.17 -17.11 -3.77
C GLN A 39 9.69 -16.00 -2.83
N ARG A 40 9.89 -14.79 -3.38
CA ARG A 40 10.39 -13.62 -2.65
C ARG A 40 9.29 -12.68 -2.18
N GLY A 41 8.03 -13.08 -2.36
CA GLY A 41 6.89 -12.28 -1.97
C GLY A 41 6.72 -12.19 -0.46
N VAL A 42 5.96 -11.20 -0.04
CA VAL A 42 5.61 -10.93 1.35
C VAL A 42 4.10 -10.84 1.49
N VAL A 43 3.62 -11.11 2.70
CA VAL A 43 2.23 -10.89 3.09
C VAL A 43 1.97 -9.39 3.16
N SER A 44 1.08 -8.89 2.31
CA SER A 44 0.54 -7.54 2.44
C SER A 44 -0.49 -7.50 3.58
N THR A 45 -1.44 -8.43 3.53
CA THR A 45 -2.53 -8.53 4.51
C THR A 45 -2.89 -9.99 4.76
N ALA A 46 -3.15 -10.33 6.03
CA ALA A 46 -3.70 -11.62 6.44
C ALA A 46 -5.04 -11.41 7.13
N SER A 47 -6.03 -12.23 6.79
CA SER A 47 -7.34 -12.26 7.45
C SER A 47 -7.21 -12.64 8.93
N TYR A 48 -8.21 -12.32 9.74
CA TYR A 48 -8.20 -12.70 11.16
C TYR A 48 -8.12 -14.22 11.36
N GLU A 49 -8.71 -15.02 10.47
CA GLU A 49 -8.57 -16.47 10.49
C GLU A 49 -7.14 -16.92 10.22
N ALA A 50 -6.41 -16.27 9.30
CA ALA A 50 -5.00 -16.56 9.06
C ALA A 50 -4.10 -16.08 10.20
N ARG A 51 -4.42 -14.96 10.86
CA ARG A 51 -3.68 -14.42 12.00
C ARG A 51 -3.66 -15.38 13.20
N LYS A 52 -4.71 -16.21 13.37
CA LYS A 52 -4.74 -17.28 14.40
C LYS A 52 -3.62 -18.31 14.24
N PHE A 53 -3.07 -18.47 13.04
CA PHE A 53 -1.90 -19.32 12.75
C PHE A 53 -0.57 -18.55 12.86
N GLY A 54 -0.60 -17.33 13.40
CA GLY A 54 0.58 -16.49 13.57
C GLY A 54 1.06 -15.82 12.29
N VAL A 55 0.27 -15.81 11.22
CA VAL A 55 0.59 -15.05 10.00
C VAL A 55 0.37 -13.56 10.25
N ARG A 56 1.28 -12.71 9.79
CA ARG A 56 1.21 -11.24 9.94
C ARG A 56 1.71 -10.54 8.68
N SER A 57 1.33 -9.27 8.52
CA SER A 57 1.87 -8.42 7.46
C SER A 57 3.40 -8.32 7.53
N ALA A 58 4.01 -8.12 6.37
CA ALA A 58 5.46 -8.14 6.14
C ALA A 58 6.18 -9.48 6.45
N MET A 59 5.45 -10.55 6.79
CA MET A 59 6.00 -11.91 6.83
C MET A 59 6.34 -12.39 5.41
N SER A 60 7.40 -13.20 5.26
CA SER A 60 7.70 -13.83 3.97
C SER A 60 6.58 -14.80 3.57
N MET A 61 6.29 -14.88 2.27
CA MET A 61 5.23 -15.76 1.78
C MET A 61 5.56 -17.24 2.06
N ALA A 62 6.85 -17.61 2.07
CA ALA A 62 7.31 -18.95 2.45
C ALA A 62 6.95 -19.31 3.90
N GLU A 63 7.24 -18.41 4.85
CA GLU A 63 6.88 -18.62 6.26
C GLU A 63 5.35 -18.67 6.45
N ALA A 64 4.62 -17.80 5.75
CA ALA A 64 3.16 -17.79 5.80
C ALA A 64 2.56 -19.12 5.30
N ARG A 65 3.10 -19.69 4.20
CA ARG A 65 2.73 -21.02 3.70
C ARG A 65 3.06 -22.14 4.68
N SER A 66 4.19 -22.05 5.38
CA SER A 66 4.54 -23.03 6.41
C SER A 66 3.58 -22.98 7.60
N ARG A 67 3.17 -21.77 8.03
CA ARG A 67 2.27 -21.58 9.18
C ARG A 67 0.82 -21.91 8.87
N CYS A 68 0.33 -21.54 7.69
CA CYS A 68 -1.06 -21.69 7.29
C CYS A 68 -1.17 -22.30 5.88
N PRO A 69 -0.81 -23.58 5.69
CA PRO A 69 -0.72 -24.21 4.36
C PRO A 69 -2.08 -24.33 3.65
N HIS A 70 -3.18 -24.24 4.41
CA HIS A 70 -4.55 -24.35 3.92
C HIS A 70 -5.21 -22.99 3.61
N ALA A 71 -4.46 -21.88 3.74
CA ALA A 71 -4.98 -20.56 3.39
C ALA A 71 -5.16 -20.39 1.88
N ALA A 72 -6.08 -19.51 1.50
CA ALA A 72 -6.14 -18.97 0.15
C ALA A 72 -5.05 -17.89 -0.02
N PHE A 73 -4.10 -18.13 -0.93
CA PHE A 73 -3.02 -17.19 -1.25
C PHE A 73 -3.36 -16.43 -2.52
N LEU A 74 -3.63 -15.13 -2.39
CA LEU A 74 -4.14 -14.30 -3.47
C LEU A 74 -3.16 -13.17 -3.82
N SER A 75 -3.09 -12.86 -5.11
CA SER A 75 -2.51 -11.62 -5.62
C SER A 75 -3.46 -10.44 -5.36
N GLY A 76 -2.91 -9.24 -5.22
CA GLY A 76 -3.70 -8.05 -4.85
C GLY A 76 -4.51 -7.47 -6.02
N ARG A 77 -5.83 -7.28 -5.82
CA ARG A 77 -6.73 -6.55 -6.73
C ARG A 77 -6.86 -5.07 -6.35
N PHE A 78 -5.80 -4.30 -6.59
CA PHE A 78 -5.73 -2.90 -6.14
C PHE A 78 -6.86 -1.98 -6.64
N ASP A 79 -7.48 -2.27 -7.77
CA ASP A 79 -8.63 -1.47 -8.23
C ASP A 79 -9.88 -1.70 -7.37
N ALA A 80 -10.13 -2.94 -6.95
CA ALA A 80 -11.19 -3.26 -5.99
C ALA A 80 -10.90 -2.60 -4.62
N TYR A 81 -9.63 -2.61 -4.19
CA TYR A 81 -9.21 -1.98 -2.93
C TYR A 81 -9.39 -0.46 -3.00
N ARG A 82 -8.99 0.19 -4.10
CA ARG A 82 -9.21 1.63 -4.28
C ARG A 82 -10.69 1.99 -4.34
N ALA A 83 -11.51 1.18 -4.99
CA ALA A 83 -12.96 1.40 -5.06
C ALA A 83 -13.59 1.36 -3.66
N ALA A 84 -13.26 0.34 -2.86
CA ALA A 84 -13.74 0.22 -1.49
C ALA A 84 -13.23 1.36 -0.59
N SER A 85 -11.94 1.70 -0.69
CA SER A 85 -11.32 2.82 0.03
C SER A 85 -12.04 4.14 -0.26
N ARG A 86 -12.36 4.41 -1.53
CA ARG A 86 -13.03 5.65 -1.94
C ARG A 86 -14.36 5.87 -1.23
N ILE A 87 -15.19 4.82 -1.12
CA ILE A 87 -16.47 4.86 -0.42
C ILE A 87 -16.29 5.30 1.04
N VAL A 88 -15.31 4.72 1.74
CA VAL A 88 -15.02 5.03 3.15
C VAL A 88 -14.46 6.44 3.30
N MET A 89 -13.51 6.83 2.44
CA MET A 89 -12.93 8.17 2.47
C MET A 89 -13.96 9.26 2.16
N ASP A 90 -14.91 8.99 1.25
CA ASP A 90 -16.01 9.92 0.97
C ASP A 90 -16.95 10.06 2.18
N ARG A 91 -17.21 8.96 2.91
CA ARG A 91 -17.97 9.04 4.17
C ARG A 91 -17.25 9.88 5.22
N LEU A 92 -15.93 9.73 5.37
CA LEU A 92 -15.13 10.53 6.30
C LEU A 92 -15.11 12.01 5.93
N ARG A 93 -15.01 12.35 4.63
CA ARG A 93 -15.08 13.74 4.14
C ARG A 93 -16.45 14.39 4.38
N ALA A 94 -17.51 13.59 4.44
CA ALA A 94 -18.83 14.08 4.81
C ALA A 94 -18.95 14.43 6.30
N LEU A 95 -18.06 13.91 7.17
CA LEU A 95 -18.03 14.26 8.59
C LEU A 95 -17.20 15.52 8.88
N SER A 96 -16.14 15.75 8.12
CA SER A 96 -15.25 16.89 8.34
C SER A 96 -14.44 17.22 7.08
N PRO A 97 -14.15 18.51 6.83
CA PRO A 97 -13.20 18.91 5.79
C PRO A 97 -11.74 18.54 6.10
N ALA A 98 -11.43 18.24 7.36
CA ALA A 98 -10.08 17.90 7.83
C ALA A 98 -9.88 16.38 7.89
N VAL A 99 -9.66 15.75 6.73
CA VAL A 99 -9.35 14.33 6.60
C VAL A 99 -7.95 14.13 6.06
N GLU A 100 -7.12 13.36 6.75
CA GLU A 100 -5.77 13.00 6.35
C GLU A 100 -5.67 11.49 6.09
N PRO A 101 -5.76 11.02 4.84
CA PRO A 101 -5.51 9.63 4.50
C PRO A 101 -4.04 9.26 4.73
N LEU A 102 -3.79 8.14 5.41
CA LEU A 102 -2.43 7.60 5.60
C LEU A 102 -2.13 6.52 4.56
N SER A 103 -3.13 5.71 4.24
CA SER A 103 -3.08 4.59 3.28
C SER A 103 -4.46 4.43 2.59
N LEU A 104 -4.71 3.28 1.93
CA LEU A 104 -6.04 2.96 1.40
C LEU A 104 -7.06 2.63 2.50
N ASP A 105 -6.61 2.12 3.64
CA ASP A 105 -7.45 1.60 4.72
C ASP A 105 -7.52 2.47 5.96
N GLU A 106 -6.63 3.47 6.12
CA GLU A 106 -6.60 4.32 7.31
C GLU A 106 -6.57 5.82 7.02
N ALA A 107 -7.25 6.58 7.87
CA ALA A 107 -7.27 8.04 7.86
C ALA A 107 -7.42 8.62 9.26
N PHE A 108 -6.81 9.79 9.48
CA PHE A 108 -7.19 10.68 10.58
C PHE A 108 -8.29 11.65 10.14
N VAL A 109 -9.17 11.99 11.07
CA VAL A 109 -10.19 13.02 10.91
C VAL A 109 -10.16 13.94 12.12
N ASP A 110 -10.15 15.25 11.89
CA ASP A 110 -10.42 16.22 12.96
C ASP A 110 -11.92 16.54 12.97
N LEU A 111 -12.65 15.87 13.87
CA LEU A 111 -14.09 16.04 13.99
C LEU A 111 -14.46 17.47 14.39
N ALA A 112 -13.62 18.15 15.17
CA ALA A 112 -13.88 19.53 15.60
C ALA A 112 -13.79 20.56 14.46
N ALA A 113 -13.30 20.16 13.28
CA ALA A 113 -13.37 20.98 12.07
C ALA A 113 -14.67 20.78 11.27
N GLY A 114 -15.52 19.82 11.65
CA GLY A 114 -16.85 19.60 11.07
C GLY A 114 -17.88 20.55 11.68
N GLU A 115 -18.86 20.98 10.86
CA GLU A 115 -19.88 21.97 11.26
C GLU A 115 -20.82 21.45 12.38
N ASP A 116 -21.13 20.15 12.36
CA ASP A 116 -22.09 19.51 13.28
C ASP A 116 -21.43 18.74 14.44
N PHE A 117 -20.16 19.02 14.75
CA PHE A 117 -19.47 18.28 15.80
C PHE A 117 -19.97 18.65 17.20
N ASP A 118 -20.56 17.66 17.85
CA ASP A 118 -20.97 17.70 19.26
C ASP A 118 -20.21 16.63 20.05
N PRO A 119 -19.31 17.00 20.98
CA PRO A 119 -18.60 16.05 21.83
C PRO A 119 -19.52 15.12 22.64
N ASP A 120 -20.73 15.57 22.99
CA ASP A 120 -21.67 14.80 23.81
C ASP A 120 -22.33 13.66 23.02
N ARG A 121 -22.29 13.74 21.68
CA ARG A 121 -22.82 12.72 20.75
C ARG A 121 -21.74 11.83 20.14
N LEU A 122 -20.52 11.88 20.68
CA LEU A 122 -19.38 11.19 20.11
C LEU A 122 -19.55 9.66 20.04
N PRO A 123 -20.07 8.97 21.07
CA PRO A 123 -20.33 7.52 20.97
C PRO A 123 -21.29 7.17 19.84
N GLU A 124 -22.40 7.90 19.71
CA GLU A 124 -23.40 7.68 18.65
C GLU A 124 -22.80 7.91 17.26
N LEU A 125 -22.03 8.98 17.09
CA LEU A 125 -21.35 9.29 15.83
C LEU A 125 -20.37 8.18 15.41
N VAL A 126 -19.65 7.58 16.36
CA VAL A 126 -18.72 6.48 16.09
C VAL A 126 -19.47 5.20 15.69
N ASP A 127 -20.56 4.87 16.38
CA ASP A 127 -21.40 3.71 16.04
C ASP A 127 -22.10 3.86 14.68
N GLU A 128 -22.60 5.07 14.38
CA GLU A 128 -23.16 5.43 13.09
C GLU A 128 -22.11 5.30 11.98
N LEU A 129 -20.90 5.82 12.19
CA LEU A 129 -19.82 5.71 11.21
C LEU A 129 -19.45 4.26 10.91
N ARG A 130 -19.32 3.40 11.93
CA ARG A 130 -19.01 1.97 11.73
C ARG A 130 -20.13 1.24 10.99
N SER A 131 -21.38 1.53 11.36
CA SER A 131 -22.56 1.00 10.68
C SER A 131 -22.62 1.44 9.22
N ASP A 132 -22.30 2.70 8.95
CA ASP A 132 -22.24 3.27 7.61
C ASP A 132 -21.14 2.64 6.76
N VAL A 133 -19.94 2.43 7.30
CA VAL A 133 -18.86 1.73 6.59
C VAL A 133 -19.33 0.34 6.18
N THR A 134 -19.92 -0.42 7.11
CA THR A 134 -20.45 -1.77 6.83
C THR A 134 -21.51 -1.74 5.73
N ARG A 135 -22.49 -0.84 5.85
CA ARG A 135 -23.61 -0.72 4.91
C ARG A 135 -23.17 -0.24 3.52
N LEU A 136 -22.36 0.82 3.45
CA LEU A 136 -21.94 1.45 2.19
C LEU A 136 -20.95 0.60 1.40
N THR A 137 -20.13 -0.20 2.09
CA THR A 137 -19.15 -1.09 1.47
C THR A 137 -19.68 -2.50 1.23
N ASP A 138 -20.93 -2.78 1.59
CA ASP A 138 -21.57 -4.10 1.51
C ASP A 138 -20.80 -5.17 2.31
N GLY A 139 -20.40 -4.83 3.53
CA GLY A 139 -19.90 -5.78 4.53
C GLY A 139 -18.44 -5.66 4.95
N LEU A 140 -17.72 -4.56 4.64
CA LEU A 140 -16.42 -4.31 5.27
C LEU A 140 -16.60 -3.65 6.64
N THR A 141 -15.79 -4.05 7.61
CA THR A 141 -15.79 -3.44 8.95
C THR A 141 -14.58 -2.53 9.14
N ALA A 142 -14.67 -1.66 10.13
CA ALA A 142 -13.58 -0.77 10.53
C ALA A 142 -13.53 -0.69 12.06
N SER A 143 -12.31 -0.54 12.57
CA SER A 143 -12.08 -0.13 13.94
C SER A 143 -11.81 1.36 14.03
N VAL A 144 -12.38 1.99 15.06
CA VAL A 144 -12.37 3.45 15.22
C VAL A 144 -11.82 3.85 16.58
N GLY A 145 -10.81 4.69 16.59
CA GLY A 145 -10.25 5.27 17.81
C GLY A 145 -10.50 6.77 17.84
N VAL A 146 -10.93 7.33 18.97
CA VAL A 146 -11.07 8.78 19.13
C VAL A 146 -10.30 9.25 20.35
N ALA A 147 -9.55 10.34 20.23
CA ALA A 147 -8.76 10.90 21.32
C ALA A 147 -8.48 12.40 21.14
N SER A 148 -7.69 12.96 22.06
CA SER A 148 -7.25 14.37 22.03
C SER A 148 -6.09 14.65 21.05
N SER A 149 -5.48 13.61 20.47
CA SER A 149 -4.35 13.70 19.53
C SER A 149 -4.28 12.51 18.57
N LYS A 150 -3.53 12.66 17.47
CA LYS A 150 -3.36 11.61 16.44
C LYS A 150 -2.75 10.32 17.00
N LEU A 151 -1.67 10.41 17.77
CA LEU A 151 -1.04 9.24 18.39
C LEU A 151 -2.07 8.44 19.18
N MET A 152 -2.80 9.12 20.07
CA MET A 152 -3.76 8.46 20.96
C MET A 152 -4.95 7.90 20.20
N ALA A 153 -5.45 8.60 19.18
CA ALA A 153 -6.53 8.11 18.33
C ALA A 153 -6.12 6.84 17.57
N LYS A 154 -4.89 6.81 17.04
CA LYS A 154 -4.35 5.61 16.39
C LYS A 154 -4.22 4.44 17.35
N ILE A 155 -3.64 4.65 18.53
CA ILE A 155 -3.54 3.62 19.57
C ILE A 155 -4.93 3.12 19.96
N ALA A 156 -5.89 4.02 20.17
CA ALA A 156 -7.26 3.68 20.53
C ALA A 156 -7.92 2.76 19.50
N SER A 157 -7.71 3.02 18.21
CA SER A 157 -8.29 2.20 17.14
C SER A 157 -7.76 0.75 17.10
N GLU A 158 -6.65 0.45 17.79
CA GLU A 158 -6.09 -0.91 17.87
C GLU A 158 -6.60 -1.69 19.10
N ILE A 159 -7.12 -1.03 20.14
CA ILE A 159 -7.43 -1.66 21.43
C ILE A 159 -8.54 -2.72 21.29
N GLU A 160 -9.59 -2.38 20.54
CA GLU A 160 -10.79 -3.22 20.38
C GLU A 160 -10.91 -3.81 18.96
N LYS A 161 -9.80 -3.99 18.22
CA LYS A 161 -9.84 -4.69 16.93
C LYS A 161 -10.22 -6.17 17.08
N PRO A 162 -11.01 -6.76 16.17
CA PRO A 162 -11.69 -6.15 15.01
C PRO A 162 -13.06 -5.53 15.32
N ASP A 163 -13.54 -4.69 14.40
CA ASP A 163 -14.91 -4.15 14.38
C ASP A 163 -15.34 -3.60 15.75
N GLY A 164 -14.50 -2.74 16.30
CA GLY A 164 -14.67 -2.18 17.64
C GLY A 164 -14.22 -0.73 17.67
N SER A 165 -14.50 -0.06 18.79
CA SER A 165 -14.19 1.35 18.91
C SER A 165 -13.82 1.76 20.32
N PHE A 166 -12.80 2.61 20.43
CA PHE A 166 -12.33 3.07 21.74
C PHE A 166 -12.20 4.60 21.76
N ILE A 167 -12.82 5.23 22.75
CA ILE A 167 -12.74 6.68 22.96
C ILE A 167 -11.86 6.93 24.19
N VAL A 168 -10.72 7.59 23.98
CA VAL A 168 -9.83 8.01 25.07
C VAL A 168 -10.34 9.33 25.64
N ALA A 169 -10.81 9.28 26.88
CA ALA A 169 -11.24 10.48 27.59
C ALA A 169 -10.05 11.46 27.79
N PRO A 170 -10.20 12.75 27.48
CA PRO A 170 -9.14 13.74 27.70
C PRO A 170 -8.65 13.74 29.15
N GLY A 171 -7.33 13.77 29.33
CA GLY A 171 -6.68 13.71 30.64
C GLY A 171 -6.36 12.29 31.14
N THR A 172 -6.83 11.24 30.46
CA THR A 172 -6.54 9.83 30.81
C THR A 172 -5.41 9.22 29.98
N GLU A 173 -4.86 9.95 29.01
CA GLU A 173 -3.93 9.43 28.00
C GLU A 173 -2.68 8.82 28.62
N ARG A 174 -2.11 9.46 29.64
CA ARG A 174 -0.90 8.96 30.31
C ARG A 174 -1.14 7.64 31.02
N SER A 175 -2.22 7.54 31.79
CA SER A 175 -2.57 6.32 32.52
C SER A 175 -2.84 5.16 31.56
N LEU A 176 -3.42 5.46 30.38
CA LEU A 176 -3.61 4.47 29.33
C LEU A 176 -2.28 4.03 28.70
N LEU A 177 -1.36 4.96 28.44
CA LEU A 177 -0.07 4.69 27.81
C LEU A 177 0.90 3.93 28.72
N GLU A 178 0.97 4.30 30.00
CA GLU A 178 1.99 3.84 30.96
C GLU A 178 2.27 2.32 30.92
N PRO A 179 1.26 1.43 30.99
CA PRO A 179 1.51 -0.02 31.00
C PRO A 179 1.75 -0.62 29.60
N MET A 180 1.56 0.14 28.52
CA MET A 180 1.62 -0.41 27.17
C MET A 180 3.06 -0.78 26.77
N PRO A 181 3.24 -1.82 25.93
CA PRO A 181 4.54 -2.13 25.33
C PRO A 181 5.06 -0.94 24.53
N ILE A 182 6.37 -0.69 24.57
CA ILE A 182 6.95 0.50 23.93
C ILE A 182 6.71 0.58 22.41
N GLY A 183 6.50 -0.57 21.75
CA GLY A 183 6.21 -0.66 20.32
C GLY A 183 4.88 -0.03 19.87
N VAL A 184 3.98 0.34 20.80
CA VAL A 184 2.74 1.06 20.46
C VAL A 184 3.01 2.51 20.03
N ILE A 185 4.17 3.08 20.39
CA ILE A 185 4.51 4.45 20.05
C ILE A 185 4.93 4.53 18.58
N ALA A 186 4.20 5.35 17.80
CA ALA A 186 4.52 5.58 16.40
C ALA A 186 5.99 6.03 16.22
N GLY A 187 6.72 5.30 15.36
CA GLY A 187 8.15 5.51 15.12
C GLY A 187 9.07 4.56 15.90
N VAL A 188 8.54 3.76 16.83
CA VAL A 188 9.28 2.68 17.50
C VAL A 188 9.07 1.37 16.74
N GLY A 189 9.94 1.10 15.78
CA GLY A 189 10.00 -0.21 15.10
C GLY A 189 10.86 -1.23 15.85
N PRO A 190 10.93 -2.49 15.36
CA PRO A 190 11.67 -3.58 16.04
C PRO A 190 13.14 -3.27 16.34
N ALA A 191 13.81 -2.50 15.49
CA ALA A 191 15.20 -2.08 15.69
C ALA A 191 15.32 -1.06 16.85
N THR A 192 14.44 -0.07 16.90
CA THR A 192 14.39 0.93 17.98
C THR A 192 14.01 0.25 19.30
N GLU A 193 13.02 -0.64 19.28
CA GLU A 193 12.62 -1.43 20.44
C GLU A 193 13.78 -2.27 20.97
N ALA A 194 14.54 -2.94 20.09
CA ALA A 194 15.71 -3.69 20.49
C ALA A 194 16.76 -2.80 21.19
N ARG A 195 17.04 -1.59 20.69
CA ARG A 195 17.95 -0.63 21.33
C ARG A 195 17.44 -0.20 22.71
N LEU A 196 16.16 0.13 22.83
CA LEU A 196 15.53 0.53 24.09
C LEU A 196 15.57 -0.59 25.15
N ARG A 197 15.40 -1.85 24.75
CA ARG A 197 15.54 -2.99 25.67
C ARG A 197 16.92 -3.08 26.33
N HIS A 198 18.00 -2.63 25.67
CA HIS A 198 19.35 -2.65 26.26
C HIS A 198 19.48 -1.69 27.46
N ILE A 199 18.64 -0.66 27.54
CA ILE A 199 18.59 0.27 28.68
C ILE A 199 17.43 -0.05 29.64
N GLY A 200 16.81 -1.23 29.51
CA GLY A 200 15.72 -1.68 30.39
C GLY A 200 14.35 -1.11 30.05
N VAL A 201 14.18 -0.44 28.91
CA VAL A 201 12.89 0.10 28.47
C VAL A 201 12.10 -0.97 27.72
N THR A 202 10.98 -1.39 28.30
CA THR A 202 10.06 -2.37 27.69
C THR A 202 8.63 -1.85 27.55
N THR A 203 8.24 -0.94 28.44
CA THR A 203 6.95 -0.27 28.44
C THR A 203 7.09 1.21 28.13
N VAL A 204 5.98 1.88 27.81
CA VAL A 204 5.97 3.34 27.64
C VAL A 204 6.34 4.06 28.94
N GLY A 205 5.85 3.57 30.10
CA GLY A 205 6.19 4.13 31.40
C GLY A 205 7.68 4.08 31.74
N ASP A 206 8.40 3.05 31.28
CA ASP A 206 9.87 2.96 31.50
C ASP A 206 10.61 4.13 30.86
N VAL A 207 10.13 4.64 29.71
CA VAL A 207 10.73 5.81 29.02
C VAL A 207 10.75 7.04 29.92
N TRP A 208 9.80 7.17 30.83
CA TRP A 208 9.66 8.37 31.66
C TRP A 208 10.75 8.51 32.73
N ARG A 209 11.51 7.43 32.97
CA ARG A 209 12.70 7.44 33.83
C ARG A 209 13.93 8.03 33.14
N HIS A 210 13.86 8.25 31.83
CA HIS A 210 14.94 8.81 31.03
C HIS A 210 14.64 10.25 30.62
N SER A 211 15.68 11.07 30.64
CA SER A 211 15.67 12.43 30.11
C SER A 211 15.64 12.43 28.58
N GLU A 212 15.19 13.53 28.00
CA GLU A 212 15.23 13.72 26.55
C GLU A 212 16.64 13.58 25.98
N ALA A 213 17.65 14.12 26.69
CA ALA A 213 19.05 14.07 26.27
C ALA A 213 19.59 12.64 26.14
N GLU A 214 19.27 11.76 27.10
CA GLU A 214 19.67 10.34 27.05
C GLU A 214 19.00 9.61 25.88
N LEU A 215 17.73 9.89 25.60
CA LEU A 215 17.02 9.28 24.47
C LEU A 215 17.56 9.79 23.13
N VAL A 216 17.95 11.06 23.05
CA VAL A 216 18.59 11.67 21.88
C VAL A 216 19.97 11.08 21.63
N ASP A 217 20.76 10.86 22.67
CA ASP A 217 22.08 10.23 22.54
C ASP A 217 21.96 8.79 22.01
N LEU A 218 20.98 8.03 22.52
CA LEU A 218 20.75 6.65 22.11
C LEU A 218 20.15 6.51 20.69
N LEU A 219 19.20 7.36 20.32
CA LEU A 219 18.37 7.19 19.12
C LEU A 219 18.62 8.23 18.03
N GLY A 220 19.41 9.27 18.32
CA GLY A 220 19.55 10.46 17.49
C GLY A 220 18.48 11.51 17.78
N SER A 221 18.77 12.76 17.41
CA SER A 221 17.98 13.95 17.76
C SER A 221 16.49 13.82 17.44
N ALA A 222 16.14 13.49 16.18
CA ALA A 222 14.75 13.42 15.76
C ALA A 222 13.96 12.31 16.48
N SER A 223 14.52 11.10 16.53
CA SER A 223 13.85 9.94 17.12
C SER A 223 13.77 10.01 18.64
N GLY A 224 14.85 10.44 19.32
CA GLY A 224 14.89 10.59 20.76
C GLY A 224 13.92 11.65 21.28
N ALA A 225 13.93 12.85 20.67
CA ALA A 225 12.99 13.91 21.03
C ALA A 225 11.53 13.52 20.73
N SER A 226 11.29 12.87 19.60
CA SER A 226 9.94 12.36 19.27
C SER A 226 9.46 11.33 20.29
N LEU A 227 10.30 10.35 20.65
CA LEU A 227 9.95 9.33 21.63
C LEU A 227 9.68 9.94 23.02
N HIS A 228 10.49 10.92 23.44
CA HIS A 228 10.33 11.61 24.71
C HIS A 228 8.94 12.30 24.81
N ARG A 229 8.53 13.01 23.76
CA ARG A 229 7.22 13.69 23.71
C ARG A 229 6.05 12.71 23.57
N LEU A 230 6.10 11.82 22.59
CA LEU A 230 5.00 10.91 22.25
C LEU A 230 4.71 9.90 23.38
N SER A 231 5.75 9.40 24.06
CA SER A 231 5.55 8.50 25.22
C SER A 231 4.75 9.16 26.36
N ARG A 232 4.69 10.49 26.42
CA ARG A 232 3.95 11.26 27.44
C ARG A 232 2.59 11.76 26.95
N GLY A 233 2.12 11.25 25.80
CA GLY A 233 0.88 11.69 25.14
C GLY A 233 0.99 13.07 24.48
N MET A 234 2.18 13.65 24.38
CA MET A 234 2.38 14.99 23.83
C MET A 234 2.51 14.92 22.31
N ASP A 235 1.38 15.02 21.62
CA ASP A 235 1.30 15.08 20.17
C ASP A 235 0.43 16.28 19.74
N ASP A 236 1.08 17.28 19.14
CA ASP A 236 0.51 18.56 18.71
C ASP A 236 0.27 18.63 17.18
N ARG A 237 0.54 17.54 16.46
CA ARG A 237 0.37 17.48 15.00
C ARG A 237 -1.11 17.63 14.63
N ALA A 238 -1.44 18.68 13.88
CA ALA A 238 -2.76 18.87 13.31
C ALA A 238 -3.06 17.83 12.22
N VAL A 239 -4.34 17.48 12.04
CA VAL A 239 -4.82 16.73 10.87
C VAL A 239 -4.71 17.64 9.65
N SER A 240 -4.03 17.16 8.61
CA SER A 240 -3.69 17.88 7.40
C SER A 240 -4.33 17.19 6.21
N SER A 241 -5.26 17.89 5.56
CA SER A 241 -5.92 17.42 4.35
C SER A 241 -5.03 17.47 3.10
N HIS A 242 -3.84 18.08 3.21
CA HIS A 242 -2.91 18.24 2.10
C HIS A 242 -1.58 17.55 2.41
N ARG A 243 -1.18 16.61 1.55
CA ARG A 243 0.13 15.97 1.61
C ARG A 243 0.84 16.13 0.27
N GLU A 244 1.86 16.96 0.24
CA GLU A 244 2.73 17.08 -0.91
C GLU A 244 3.59 15.81 -1.06
N ASN A 245 3.62 15.26 -2.27
CA ASN A 245 4.52 14.16 -2.59
C ASN A 245 5.96 14.69 -2.61
N LYS A 246 6.85 14.07 -1.83
CA LYS A 246 8.27 14.45 -1.80
C LYS A 246 9.11 13.74 -2.86
N SER A 247 8.59 12.61 -3.36
CA SER A 247 9.25 11.80 -4.37
C SER A 247 8.26 10.87 -5.07
N VAL A 248 8.55 10.51 -6.31
CA VAL A 248 7.84 9.47 -7.08
C VAL A 248 8.86 8.40 -7.46
N SER A 249 8.57 7.12 -7.22
CA SER A 249 9.47 6.02 -7.58
C SER A 249 8.75 4.77 -8.06
N THR A 250 9.48 3.94 -8.79
CA THR A 250 9.08 2.59 -9.19
C THR A 250 10.27 1.67 -8.95
N GLU A 251 10.04 0.56 -8.25
CA GLU A 251 11.05 -0.45 -7.99
C GLU A 251 10.47 -1.85 -8.15
N ASP A 252 11.34 -2.80 -8.45
CA ASP A 252 10.98 -4.19 -8.63
C ASP A 252 12.01 -5.12 -7.97
N THR A 253 11.51 -6.12 -7.24
CA THR A 253 12.33 -7.18 -6.64
C THR A 253 12.19 -8.43 -7.49
N PHE A 254 13.28 -8.82 -8.13
CA PHE A 254 13.28 -9.92 -9.08
C PHE A 254 13.12 -11.27 -8.39
N GLU A 255 12.55 -12.25 -9.09
CA GLU A 255 12.41 -13.63 -8.58
C GLU A 255 13.76 -14.31 -8.35
N THR A 256 14.70 -14.05 -9.26
CA THR A 256 16.10 -14.48 -9.18
C THR A 256 17.00 -13.27 -9.33
N ASP A 257 18.22 -13.33 -8.76
CA ASP A 257 19.14 -12.21 -8.87
C ASP A 257 19.66 -12.11 -10.31
N ILE A 258 19.60 -10.90 -10.87
CA ILE A 258 19.96 -10.66 -12.27
C ILE A 258 21.41 -10.18 -12.32
N VAL A 259 22.23 -10.89 -13.09
CA VAL A 259 23.65 -10.56 -13.34
C VAL A 259 23.88 -9.97 -14.72
N ASP A 260 22.96 -10.20 -15.67
CA ASP A 260 23.11 -9.69 -17.04
C ASP A 260 22.87 -8.17 -17.07
N ARG A 261 23.91 -7.46 -17.49
CA ARG A 261 23.90 -6.00 -17.58
C ARG A 261 22.98 -5.48 -18.67
N ALA A 262 22.78 -6.25 -19.75
CA ALA A 262 21.84 -5.88 -20.82
C ALA A 262 20.40 -5.96 -20.32
N GLU A 263 20.05 -7.08 -19.65
CA GLU A 263 18.77 -7.25 -18.98
C GLU A 263 18.49 -6.16 -17.93
N LEU A 264 19.45 -5.88 -17.04
CA LEU A 264 19.34 -4.79 -16.06
C LEU A 264 19.12 -3.42 -16.71
N GLY A 265 19.76 -3.16 -17.86
CA GLY A 265 19.54 -1.95 -18.64
C GLY A 265 18.10 -1.81 -19.16
N LEU A 266 17.53 -2.89 -19.71
CA LEU A 266 16.15 -2.93 -20.18
C LEU A 266 15.14 -2.73 -19.03
N ILE A 267 15.42 -3.35 -17.88
CA ILE A 267 14.59 -3.18 -16.68
C ILE A 267 14.68 -1.74 -16.17
N CYS A 268 15.89 -1.17 -16.09
CA CYS A 268 16.11 0.22 -15.68
C CYS A 268 15.30 1.20 -16.53
N ASP A 269 15.33 1.02 -17.85
CA ASP A 269 14.54 1.80 -18.80
C ASP A 269 13.05 1.70 -18.53
N SER A 270 12.54 0.48 -18.34
CA SER A 270 11.13 0.24 -18.06
C SER A 270 10.70 0.94 -16.76
N LEU A 271 11.49 0.82 -15.69
CA LEU A 271 11.23 1.47 -14.42
C LEU A 271 11.30 3.01 -14.51
N ALA A 272 12.27 3.54 -15.26
CA ALA A 272 12.40 4.97 -15.51
C ALA A 272 11.22 5.52 -16.31
N ARG A 273 10.77 4.83 -17.37
CA ARG A 273 9.57 5.20 -18.15
C ARG A 273 8.32 5.21 -17.28
N LYS A 274 8.07 4.13 -16.52
CA LYS A 274 6.94 4.05 -15.57
C LYS A 274 6.98 5.16 -14.53
N THR A 275 8.16 5.51 -14.02
CA THR A 275 8.33 6.60 -13.05
C THR A 275 8.03 7.96 -13.69
N ALA A 276 8.50 8.21 -14.91
CA ALA A 276 8.18 9.43 -15.66
C ALA A 276 6.68 9.55 -15.99
N GLU A 277 6.03 8.45 -16.39
CA GLU A 277 4.58 8.42 -16.60
C GLU A 277 3.79 8.71 -15.33
N ARG A 278 4.23 8.18 -14.18
CA ARG A 278 3.64 8.49 -12.87
C ARG A 278 3.81 9.96 -12.52
N LEU A 279 4.99 10.52 -12.79
CA LEU A 279 5.29 11.92 -12.54
C LEU A 279 4.39 12.84 -13.38
N ARG A 280 4.26 12.57 -14.70
CA ARG A 280 3.36 13.29 -15.60
C ARG A 280 1.89 13.19 -15.23
N ARG A 281 1.42 11.98 -14.87
CA ARG A 281 0.03 11.77 -14.43
C ARG A 281 -0.29 12.57 -13.16
N ALA A 282 0.71 12.76 -12.30
CA ALA A 282 0.59 13.59 -11.11
C ALA A 282 0.76 15.10 -11.40
N GLN A 283 1.01 15.50 -12.65
CA GLN A 283 1.35 16.87 -13.07
C GLN A 283 2.52 17.45 -12.29
N LEU A 284 3.53 16.62 -12.05
CA LEU A 284 4.76 17.02 -11.37
C LEU A 284 5.94 17.01 -12.35
N SER A 285 6.97 17.76 -12.00
CA SER A 285 8.33 17.64 -12.52
C SER A 285 9.28 17.39 -11.34
N GLY A 286 10.52 16.97 -11.58
CA GLY A 286 11.45 16.75 -10.48
C GLY A 286 12.91 16.85 -10.90
N ARG A 287 13.77 17.19 -9.94
CA ARG A 287 15.16 17.57 -10.24
C ARG A 287 16.19 16.48 -9.97
N THR A 288 15.92 15.56 -9.05
CA THR A 288 16.91 14.55 -8.64
C THR A 288 16.46 13.16 -9.02
N VAL A 289 17.19 12.53 -9.93
CA VAL A 289 16.99 11.12 -10.29
C VAL A 289 17.84 10.26 -9.37
N THR A 290 17.24 9.24 -8.76
CA THR A 290 17.89 8.29 -7.85
C THR A 290 17.72 6.88 -8.40
N LEU A 291 18.83 6.16 -8.52
CA LEU A 291 18.86 4.72 -8.70
C LEU A 291 19.02 4.05 -7.35
N LYS A 292 18.18 3.07 -7.06
CA LYS A 292 18.27 2.20 -5.89
C LYS A 292 18.55 0.78 -6.36
N VAL A 293 19.55 0.16 -5.75
CA VAL A 293 19.88 -1.25 -5.97
C VAL A 293 19.91 -2.00 -4.66
N ARG A 294 19.48 -3.25 -4.67
CA ARG A 294 19.67 -4.19 -3.55
C ARG A 294 20.39 -5.43 -4.05
N TYR A 295 21.34 -5.91 -3.27
CA TYR A 295 22.10 -7.13 -3.56
C TYR A 295 21.47 -8.36 -2.87
N HIS A 296 22.01 -9.54 -3.15
CA HIS A 296 21.52 -10.81 -2.60
C HIS A 296 21.60 -10.88 -1.06
N ASP A 297 22.56 -10.17 -0.45
CA ASP A 297 22.77 -10.04 0.99
C ASP A 297 21.87 -8.97 1.66
N PHE A 298 20.90 -8.42 0.91
CA PHE A 298 20.00 -7.33 1.30
C PHE A 298 20.66 -5.96 1.50
N THR A 299 21.96 -5.82 1.27
CA THR A 299 22.63 -4.52 1.24
C THR A 299 21.98 -3.66 0.16
N THR A 300 21.63 -2.42 0.52
CA THR A 300 20.96 -1.47 -0.38
C THR A 300 21.87 -0.28 -0.63
N HIS A 301 22.16 -0.01 -1.90
CA HIS A 301 22.89 1.19 -2.31
C HIS A 301 21.98 2.11 -3.12
N THR A 302 22.14 3.41 -2.91
CA THR A 302 21.49 4.44 -3.72
C THR A 302 22.54 5.32 -4.36
N ARG A 303 22.30 5.69 -5.61
CA ARG A 303 23.06 6.72 -6.32
C ARG A 303 22.08 7.73 -6.88
N SER A 304 22.42 9.01 -6.82
CA SER A 304 21.55 10.06 -7.34
C SER A 304 22.33 11.07 -8.16
N LEU A 305 21.62 11.71 -9.09
CA LEU A 305 22.10 12.86 -9.85
C LEU A 305 21.00 13.93 -9.83
N THR A 306 21.39 15.15 -9.44
CA THR A 306 20.52 16.33 -9.50
C THR A 306 20.79 17.09 -10.79
N LEU A 307 19.73 17.29 -11.58
CA LEU A 307 19.74 18.00 -12.85
C LEU A 307 19.71 19.53 -12.63
N PRO A 308 20.11 20.34 -13.63
CA PRO A 308 20.07 21.80 -13.53
C PRO A 308 18.64 22.35 -13.32
N GLY A 309 17.66 21.77 -14.01
CA GLY A 309 16.24 22.10 -13.91
C GLY A 309 15.39 20.88 -13.55
N PRO A 310 14.18 21.08 -13.02
CA PRO A 310 13.22 19.99 -12.87
C PRO A 310 12.79 19.48 -14.25
N THR A 311 12.53 18.18 -14.36
CA THR A 311 12.11 17.57 -15.62
C THR A 311 11.07 16.49 -15.37
N ASP A 312 10.20 16.28 -16.35
CA ASP A 312 9.33 15.12 -16.50
C ASP A 312 9.61 14.34 -17.79
N GLN A 313 10.64 14.75 -18.53
CA GLN A 313 10.98 14.20 -19.84
C GLN A 313 11.50 12.77 -19.67
N THR A 314 10.75 11.81 -20.22
CA THR A 314 11.09 10.38 -20.14
C THR A 314 12.50 10.09 -20.65
N ARG A 315 12.91 10.70 -21.77
CA ARG A 315 14.24 10.48 -22.37
C ARG A 315 15.37 10.85 -21.40
N LEU A 316 15.28 12.03 -20.78
CA LEU A 316 16.29 12.53 -19.86
C LEU A 316 16.36 11.70 -18.58
N ILE A 317 15.21 11.31 -18.03
CA ILE A 317 15.13 10.44 -16.84
C ILE A 317 15.74 9.06 -17.14
N VAL A 318 15.40 8.44 -18.28
CA VAL A 318 15.96 7.15 -18.71
C VAL A 318 17.47 7.24 -18.89
N GLN A 319 17.97 8.25 -19.60
CA GLN A 319 19.41 8.44 -19.81
C GLN A 319 20.16 8.64 -18.48
N THR A 320 19.58 9.41 -17.56
CA THR A 320 20.17 9.65 -16.25
C THR A 320 20.19 8.36 -15.41
N ALA A 321 19.11 7.61 -15.40
CA ALA A 321 19.02 6.33 -14.68
C ALA A 321 20.03 5.31 -15.24
N ARG A 322 20.18 5.21 -16.57
CA ARG A 322 21.20 4.38 -17.22
C ARG A 322 22.61 4.76 -16.78
N ARG A 323 22.94 6.06 -16.77
CA ARG A 323 24.25 6.54 -16.31
C ARG A 323 24.53 6.17 -14.86
N LEU A 324 23.52 6.23 -13.99
CA LEU A 324 23.64 5.81 -12.59
C LEU A 324 23.84 4.29 -12.48
N LEU A 325 23.16 3.51 -13.32
CA LEU A 325 23.32 2.06 -13.38
C LEU A 325 24.72 1.70 -13.87
N ASP A 326 25.24 2.43 -14.86
CA ASP A 326 26.56 2.19 -15.41
C ASP A 326 27.68 2.39 -14.37
N ALA A 327 27.46 3.30 -13.41
CA ALA A 327 28.36 3.58 -12.30
C ALA A 327 28.14 2.65 -11.07
N THR A 328 27.28 1.65 -11.18
CA THR A 328 26.97 0.71 -10.10
C THR A 328 27.60 -0.65 -10.39
N ASP A 329 28.15 -1.27 -9.35
CA ASP A 329 28.66 -2.64 -9.46
C ASP A 329 27.48 -3.61 -9.57
N THR A 330 27.42 -4.36 -10.66
CA THR A 330 26.39 -5.38 -10.91
C THR A 330 26.97 -6.79 -10.89
N GLY A 331 28.27 -6.96 -10.63
CA GLY A 331 28.99 -8.23 -10.75
C GLY A 331 28.49 -9.30 -9.78
N GLY A 332 28.03 -8.91 -8.60
CA GLY A 332 27.43 -9.81 -7.60
C GLY A 332 25.96 -10.17 -7.83
N GLY A 333 25.35 -9.68 -8.91
CA GLY A 333 23.94 -9.80 -9.20
C GLY A 333 23.07 -8.85 -8.37
N LEU A 334 22.02 -8.31 -8.98
CA LEU A 334 21.07 -7.43 -8.32
C LEU A 334 19.78 -8.19 -8.00
N ARG A 335 19.30 -8.01 -6.77
CA ARG A 335 18.02 -8.52 -6.26
C ARG A 335 16.85 -7.58 -6.51
N LEU A 336 17.09 -6.27 -6.47
CA LEU A 336 16.09 -5.23 -6.71
C LEU A 336 16.73 -4.07 -7.47
N LEU A 337 15.98 -3.51 -8.41
CA LEU A 337 16.30 -2.25 -9.06
C LEU A 337 15.13 -1.27 -8.88
N GLY A 338 15.44 0.00 -8.63
CA GLY A 338 14.45 1.05 -8.49
C GLY A 338 14.93 2.37 -9.06
N VAL A 339 14.01 3.12 -9.64
CA VAL A 339 14.24 4.49 -10.11
C VAL A 339 13.27 5.41 -9.38
N GLY A 340 13.80 6.49 -8.81
CA GLY A 340 13.03 7.50 -8.09
C GLY A 340 13.38 8.90 -8.53
N ILE A 341 12.43 9.81 -8.39
CA ILE A 341 12.57 11.23 -8.68
C ILE A 341 12.16 12.00 -7.43
N SER A 342 12.97 12.97 -7.01
CA SER A 342 12.72 13.84 -5.85
C SER A 342 13.09 15.30 -6.16
N GLY A 343 12.82 16.19 -5.20
CA GLY A 343 12.86 17.63 -5.45
C GLY A 343 11.78 17.99 -6.45
N LEU A 344 10.55 17.57 -6.14
CA LEU A 344 9.39 17.74 -7.01
C LEU A 344 8.96 19.20 -7.04
N ALA A 345 8.46 19.63 -8.19
CA ALA A 345 7.83 20.92 -8.41
C ALA A 345 6.58 20.70 -9.26
N ASP A 346 5.67 21.68 -9.26
CA ASP A 346 4.58 21.70 -10.23
C ASP A 346 5.14 21.60 -11.64
N TRP A 347 4.39 20.93 -12.53
CA TRP A 347 4.83 20.75 -13.91
C TRP A 347 5.15 22.11 -14.56
N VAL A 348 6.41 22.28 -14.96
CA VAL A 348 6.87 23.44 -15.71
C VAL A 348 6.97 23.00 -17.16
N GLN A 349 6.21 23.66 -18.05
CA GLN A 349 6.39 23.50 -19.48
C GLN A 349 7.80 23.99 -19.82
N ASP A 350 8.68 23.11 -20.29
CA ASP A 350 9.96 23.53 -20.84
C ASP A 350 9.71 24.46 -22.04
N ASP A 351 10.55 25.49 -22.15
CA ASP A 351 10.42 26.56 -23.14
C ASP A 351 10.39 25.95 -24.55
N LEU A 352 9.33 26.23 -25.31
CA LEU A 352 9.07 25.64 -26.65
C LEU A 352 10.15 26.02 -27.69
N PHE A 353 11.13 26.85 -27.29
CA PHE A 353 12.16 27.47 -28.11
C PHE A 353 13.58 27.25 -27.56
N ALA A 354 13.79 26.31 -26.64
CA ALA A 354 15.14 25.89 -26.25
C ALA A 354 15.80 25.05 -27.37
N GLU A 355 16.17 25.77 -28.44
CA GLU A 355 17.07 25.42 -29.55
C GLU A 355 17.07 23.96 -30.01
N ASP A 356 16.26 23.71 -31.04
CA ASP A 356 16.54 22.76 -32.12
C ASP A 356 18.00 22.90 -32.57
N THR A 357 18.84 21.98 -32.13
CA THR A 357 20.12 21.70 -32.79
C THR A 357 20.04 20.33 -33.44
N ALA A 358 19.57 20.40 -34.70
CA ALA A 358 19.70 19.42 -35.77
C ALA A 358 19.07 18.04 -35.54
N ASP A 359 17.88 17.91 -36.11
CA ASP A 359 17.47 16.72 -36.85
C ASP A 359 18.60 16.25 -37.78
N ASP A 360 19.20 15.12 -37.44
CA ASP A 360 19.71 14.14 -38.39
C ASP A 360 19.16 12.80 -37.92
N GLU A 361 17.99 12.42 -38.46
CA GLU A 361 17.55 11.03 -38.41
C GLU A 361 18.56 10.19 -39.21
N PRO A 362 19.26 9.22 -38.61
CA PRO A 362 19.88 8.18 -39.42
C PRO A 362 18.74 7.32 -39.98
N VAL A 363 18.53 7.42 -41.30
CA VAL A 363 17.72 6.47 -42.06
C VAL A 363 18.28 5.07 -41.80
N LEU A 364 17.59 4.31 -40.96
CA LEU A 364 17.86 2.89 -40.75
C LEU A 364 17.51 2.13 -42.04
N PRO A 365 18.36 1.20 -42.52
CA PRO A 365 17.97 0.35 -43.64
C PRO A 365 16.74 -0.48 -43.25
N GLU A 366 15.81 -0.66 -44.20
CA GLU A 366 14.61 -1.47 -43.99
C GLU A 366 14.98 -2.89 -43.55
N PRO A 367 14.36 -3.42 -42.47
CA PRO A 367 14.60 -4.79 -42.07
C PRO A 367 13.86 -5.74 -43.03
N VAL A 368 14.61 -6.32 -43.96
CA VAL A 368 14.19 -7.53 -44.67
C VAL A 368 14.64 -8.72 -43.84
N GLU A 369 13.88 -9.04 -42.80
CA GLU A 369 13.86 -10.37 -42.17
C GLU A 369 12.54 -10.48 -41.39
N GLU A 370 11.77 -11.53 -41.67
CA GLU A 370 10.52 -11.85 -40.96
C GLU A 370 10.80 -11.88 -39.46
N VAL A 371 10.38 -10.82 -38.76
CA VAL A 371 10.34 -10.80 -37.30
C VAL A 371 9.40 -11.94 -36.90
N PRO A 372 9.87 -13.00 -36.19
CA PRO A 372 8.96 -13.99 -35.66
C PRO A 372 7.95 -13.24 -34.79
N ALA A 373 6.66 -13.48 -35.04
CA ALA A 373 5.56 -12.81 -34.36
C ALA A 373 5.91 -12.63 -32.88
N VAL A 374 5.91 -11.37 -32.41
CA VAL A 374 6.02 -11.06 -30.99
C VAL A 374 5.00 -11.97 -30.31
N PRO A 375 5.41 -12.88 -29.40
CA PRO A 375 4.45 -13.74 -28.74
C PRO A 375 3.38 -12.84 -28.14
N GLU A 376 2.11 -13.10 -28.45
CA GLU A 376 1.02 -12.39 -27.79
C GLU A 376 1.32 -12.39 -26.28
N PRO A 377 1.15 -11.25 -25.59
CA PRO A 377 1.49 -11.17 -24.18
C PRO A 377 0.77 -12.29 -23.46
N ARG A 378 1.53 -13.25 -22.93
CA ARG A 378 0.98 -14.37 -22.16
C ARG A 378 0.06 -13.77 -21.11
N ARG A 379 -1.23 -14.11 -21.16
CA ARG A 379 -2.20 -13.71 -20.13
C ARG A 379 -1.73 -14.33 -18.81
N ASP A 380 -1.09 -13.51 -17.98
CA ASP A 380 -0.53 -13.95 -16.71
C ASP A 380 -1.63 -14.00 -15.66
N TRP A 381 -2.47 -15.04 -15.77
CA TRP A 381 -3.52 -15.32 -14.79
C TRP A 381 -2.89 -15.43 -13.41
N SER A 382 -3.41 -14.72 -12.41
CA SER A 382 -2.88 -14.76 -11.04
C SER A 382 -3.99 -15.15 -10.06
N PRO A 383 -3.75 -16.05 -9.09
CA PRO A 383 -4.72 -16.35 -8.04
C PRO A 383 -5.36 -15.10 -7.44
N GLY A 384 -6.69 -15.08 -7.39
CA GLY A 384 -7.49 -13.95 -6.92
C GLY A 384 -7.92 -12.97 -8.02
N MET A 385 -7.32 -12.99 -9.20
CA MET A 385 -7.69 -12.15 -10.35
C MET A 385 -9.13 -12.45 -10.79
N ASP A 386 -9.91 -11.40 -11.04
CA ASP A 386 -11.28 -11.54 -11.55
C ASP A 386 -11.24 -11.85 -13.07
N VAL A 387 -12.17 -12.67 -13.54
CA VAL A 387 -12.26 -13.14 -14.93
C VAL A 387 -13.72 -13.17 -15.39
N HIS A 388 -13.91 -13.15 -16.70
CA HIS A 388 -15.19 -13.39 -17.33
C HIS A 388 -15.04 -14.49 -18.38
N HIS A 389 -15.98 -15.43 -18.42
CA HIS A 389 -16.06 -16.47 -19.45
C HIS A 389 -17.40 -16.39 -20.16
N VAL A 390 -17.42 -16.47 -21.49
CA VAL A 390 -18.64 -16.31 -22.31
C VAL A 390 -19.78 -17.24 -21.87
N GLU A 391 -19.48 -18.51 -21.58
CA GLU A 391 -20.49 -19.49 -21.15
C GLU A 391 -20.78 -19.47 -19.64
N HIS A 392 -19.76 -19.20 -18.82
CA HIS A 392 -19.83 -19.45 -17.38
C HIS A 392 -20.00 -18.16 -16.56
N GLY A 393 -19.93 -17.01 -17.20
CA GLY A 393 -20.05 -15.69 -16.59
C GLY A 393 -18.82 -15.28 -15.79
N ASP A 394 -19.07 -14.45 -14.78
CA ASP A 394 -18.02 -13.87 -13.95
C ASP A 394 -17.48 -14.87 -12.91
N GLY A 395 -16.18 -14.77 -12.65
CA GLY A 395 -15.51 -15.59 -11.66
C GLY A 395 -14.16 -15.03 -11.28
N TRP A 396 -13.36 -15.88 -10.64
CA TRP A 396 -12.02 -15.53 -10.25
C TRP A 396 -11.06 -16.71 -10.36
N VAL A 397 -9.79 -16.41 -10.65
CA VAL A 397 -8.72 -17.40 -10.77
C VAL A 397 -8.46 -18.02 -9.40
N TRP A 398 -8.83 -19.28 -9.24
CA TRP A 398 -8.54 -20.06 -8.03
C TRP A 398 -7.10 -20.60 -8.05
N GLY A 399 -6.62 -21.02 -9.21
CA GLY A 399 -5.27 -21.57 -9.36
C GLY A 399 -4.82 -21.58 -10.82
N ARG A 400 -3.51 -21.81 -11.01
CA ARG A 400 -2.90 -21.88 -12.34
C ARG A 400 -1.74 -22.86 -12.36
N GLY A 401 -1.46 -23.44 -13.52
CA GLY A 401 -0.28 -24.26 -13.74
C GLY A 401 -0.38 -25.10 -15.01
N MET A 402 0.76 -25.48 -15.59
CA MET A 402 0.82 -26.42 -16.72
C MET A 402 -0.05 -26.02 -17.94
N GLY A 403 -0.17 -24.72 -18.22
CA GLY A 403 -1.01 -24.21 -19.32
C GLY A 403 -2.51 -24.24 -19.03
N LEU A 404 -2.91 -24.52 -17.80
CA LEU A 404 -4.30 -24.53 -17.34
C LEU A 404 -4.54 -23.43 -16.31
N VAL A 405 -5.79 -23.00 -16.23
CA VAL A 405 -6.30 -22.06 -15.24
C VAL A 405 -7.56 -22.64 -14.62
N THR A 406 -7.58 -22.71 -13.29
CA THR A 406 -8.76 -23.13 -12.54
C THR A 406 -9.49 -21.88 -12.08
N VAL A 407 -10.74 -21.75 -12.51
CA VAL A 407 -11.61 -20.60 -12.22
C VAL A 407 -12.77 -21.07 -11.35
N ARG A 408 -13.13 -20.26 -10.35
CA ARG A 408 -14.37 -20.39 -9.60
C ARG A 408 -15.34 -19.31 -10.07
N PHE A 409 -16.50 -19.72 -10.58
CA PHE A 409 -17.50 -18.82 -11.15
C PHE A 409 -18.48 -18.35 -10.08
N GLU A 410 -18.04 -17.39 -9.30
CA GLU A 410 -18.82 -16.71 -8.27
C GLU A 410 -18.45 -15.24 -8.17
N THR A 411 -19.39 -14.43 -7.66
CA THR A 411 -19.18 -13.02 -7.34
C THR A 411 -19.75 -12.71 -5.97
N ARG A 412 -19.56 -11.47 -5.50
CA ARG A 412 -20.14 -10.97 -4.25
C ARG A 412 -21.66 -11.17 -4.14
N HIS A 413 -22.37 -11.20 -5.28
CA HIS A 413 -23.83 -11.26 -5.37
C HIS A 413 -24.37 -12.64 -5.74
N THR A 414 -23.50 -13.63 -5.96
CA THR A 414 -23.93 -15.01 -6.21
C THR A 414 -23.68 -15.89 -4.99
N PRO A 415 -24.34 -17.05 -4.88
CA PRO A 415 -23.90 -18.12 -4.00
C PRO A 415 -22.50 -18.63 -4.38
N VAL A 416 -21.97 -19.53 -3.54
CA VAL A 416 -20.71 -20.25 -3.85
C VAL A 416 -20.85 -20.99 -5.17
N GLY A 417 -19.98 -20.66 -6.11
CA GLY A 417 -20.09 -21.09 -7.50
C GLY A 417 -19.34 -22.37 -7.85
N PRO A 418 -19.59 -22.94 -9.04
CA PRO A 418 -18.86 -24.09 -9.54
C PRO A 418 -17.41 -23.73 -9.87
N VAL A 419 -16.58 -24.76 -9.91
CA VAL A 419 -15.17 -24.65 -10.31
C VAL A 419 -14.99 -25.36 -11.64
N ARG A 420 -14.23 -24.74 -12.54
CA ARG A 420 -13.82 -25.33 -13.83
C ARG A 420 -12.34 -25.11 -14.03
N THR A 421 -11.71 -26.05 -14.73
CA THR A 421 -10.33 -25.89 -15.21
C THR A 421 -10.40 -25.75 -16.72
N LEU A 422 -9.90 -24.63 -17.21
CA LEU A 422 -9.90 -24.23 -18.62
C LEU A 422 -8.46 -24.16 -19.10
N ARG A 423 -8.27 -24.07 -20.42
CA ARG A 423 -6.96 -23.75 -20.96
C ARG A 423 -6.61 -22.30 -20.65
N ALA A 424 -5.33 -22.03 -20.37
CA ALA A 424 -4.90 -20.66 -20.09
C ALA A 424 -4.99 -19.73 -21.33
N ASP A 425 -4.98 -20.31 -22.53
CA ASP A 425 -5.12 -19.64 -23.82
C ASP A 425 -6.57 -19.68 -24.35
N ASP A 426 -7.54 -20.04 -23.51
CA ASP A 426 -8.96 -20.07 -23.88
C ASP A 426 -9.43 -18.69 -24.36
N PRO A 427 -9.89 -18.55 -25.63
CA PRO A 427 -10.28 -17.26 -26.19
C PRO A 427 -11.51 -16.68 -25.48
N ASP A 428 -12.37 -17.53 -24.91
CA ASP A 428 -13.60 -17.13 -24.23
C ASP A 428 -13.34 -16.67 -22.79
N LEU A 429 -12.13 -16.91 -22.25
CA LEU A 429 -11.72 -16.47 -20.92
C LEU A 429 -10.93 -15.15 -20.99
N VAL A 430 -11.55 -14.06 -20.54
CA VAL A 430 -10.93 -12.73 -20.52
C VAL A 430 -10.75 -12.20 -19.10
N PRO A 431 -9.78 -11.29 -18.85
CA PRO A 431 -9.69 -10.57 -17.59
C PRO A 431 -11.02 -9.86 -17.27
N GLY A 432 -11.48 -9.99 -16.03
CA GLY A 432 -12.68 -9.33 -15.53
C GLY A 432 -12.43 -7.83 -15.41
N HIS A 433 -13.43 -7.02 -15.74
CA HIS A 433 -13.31 -5.56 -15.63
C HIS A 433 -13.63 -5.12 -14.19
N ALA A 434 -12.74 -4.29 -13.62
CA ALA A 434 -13.05 -3.57 -12.39
C ALA A 434 -14.20 -2.59 -12.66
N GLY A 435 -15.43 -3.00 -12.34
CA GLY A 435 -16.63 -2.16 -12.54
C GLY A 435 -17.84 -2.89 -13.13
N THR A 436 -17.69 -4.08 -13.69
CA THR A 436 -18.83 -4.99 -13.96
C THR A 436 -19.20 -5.76 -12.69
N VAL A 437 -19.42 -5.02 -11.60
CA VAL A 437 -20.35 -5.50 -10.58
C VAL A 437 -21.70 -5.37 -11.26
N SER A 438 -22.17 -6.47 -11.87
CA SER A 438 -23.50 -6.52 -12.46
C SER A 438 -24.48 -5.92 -11.46
N GLN A 439 -25.10 -4.79 -11.84
CA GLN A 439 -26.26 -4.30 -11.12
C GLN A 439 -27.25 -5.47 -11.00
N PRO A 440 -27.98 -5.59 -9.89
CA PRO A 440 -29.01 -6.62 -9.78
C PRO A 440 -29.88 -6.53 -11.03
N ALA A 441 -30.05 -7.66 -11.72
CA ALA A 441 -30.93 -7.75 -12.86
C ALA A 441 -32.25 -7.09 -12.47
N GLY A 442 -32.58 -5.98 -13.14
CA GLY A 442 -33.84 -5.31 -12.95
C GLY A 442 -34.95 -6.34 -13.06
N THR A 443 -35.82 -6.36 -12.06
CA THR A 443 -37.12 -7.02 -12.14
C THR A 443 -37.83 -6.47 -13.38
N VAL A 444 -37.76 -7.23 -14.48
CA VAL A 444 -38.64 -7.05 -15.62
C VAL A 444 -39.96 -7.71 -15.24
N GLY A 445 -40.93 -6.85 -14.92
CA GLY A 445 -42.40 -6.98 -14.92
C GLY A 445 -43.06 -8.34 -14.74
N GLU A 446 -44.04 -8.41 -13.84
CA GLU A 446 -45.44 -8.01 -14.15
C GLU A 446 -46.04 -7.17 -13.03
#